data_AF-A0A0A1I1I1-F1
#
_entry.id   AF-A0A0A1I1I1-F1
#
_cell.length_a   1.000
_cell.length_b   1.000
_cell.length_c   1.000
_cell.angle_alpha   90.00
_cell.angle_beta   90.00
_cell.angle_gamma   90.00
#
_symmetry.space_group_name_H-M   'P 1'
#
loop_
_entity.id
_entity.type
_entity.pdbx_description
1 polymer ?
#
loop_
_entity_poly.entity_id
_entity_poly.type
_entity_poly.pdbx_seq_one_letter_code
_entity_poly.pdbx_strand_id
1 'polypeptide(L)'
;MIGPDAPQQGIRVRFSGQATGTGTHLNTSNLYLLGTAPDAVSLIGVQLKLQLSMSAGSIKVYISDGTRLQAVLVNPQQSPPDFDGEFSGSGVGTFTQA
;
A
#
# COMPACT_ATOMS: atom_id res chain seq x y z
N MET A 1 -1.10 -12.50 -14.17
CA MET A 1 0.35 -12.59 -14.46
C MET A 1 1.10 -12.70 -13.15
N ILE A 2 2.00 -13.67 -13.10
CA ILE A 2 2.68 -14.22 -11.91
C ILE A 2 4.15 -13.80 -12.00
N GLY A 3 4.70 -13.22 -10.93
CA GLY A 3 6.15 -13.13 -10.75
C GLY A 3 6.66 -14.41 -10.08
N PRO A 4 7.90 -14.85 -10.38
CA PRO A 4 8.42 -16.18 -10.01
C PRO A 4 8.57 -16.45 -8.50
N ASP A 5 8.52 -15.42 -7.65
CA ASP A 5 8.78 -15.55 -6.21
C ASP A 5 7.59 -15.16 -5.30
N ALA A 6 6.38 -15.06 -5.85
CA ALA A 6 5.19 -14.89 -5.00
C ALA A 6 4.84 -16.25 -4.35
N PRO A 7 4.75 -16.36 -3.01
CA PRO A 7 4.34 -17.60 -2.37
C PRO A 7 3.02 -18.10 -2.96
N GLN A 8 3.00 -19.30 -3.53
CA GLN A 8 1.78 -19.93 -4.06
C GLN A 8 0.75 -20.25 -2.95
N GLN A 9 1.13 -20.12 -1.68
CA GLN A 9 0.29 -20.28 -0.50
C GLN A 9 0.15 -18.94 0.20
N GLY A 10 -0.93 -18.21 -0.12
CA GLY A 10 -1.29 -16.97 0.55
C GLY A 10 -2.74 -16.64 0.29
N ILE A 11 -3.42 -16.05 1.26
CA ILE A 11 -4.76 -15.52 1.04
C ILE A 11 -4.66 -14.21 0.28
N ARG A 12 -5.51 -14.03 -0.74
CA ARG A 12 -5.62 -12.74 -1.41
C ARG A 12 -6.45 -11.81 -0.52
N VAL A 13 -5.89 -10.64 -0.22
CA VAL A 13 -6.57 -9.59 0.53
C VAL A 13 -6.55 -8.27 -0.23
N ARG A 14 -7.55 -7.44 0.02
CA ARG A 14 -7.63 -6.06 -0.45
C ARG A 14 -7.42 -5.14 0.75
N PHE A 15 -6.57 -4.14 0.60
CA PHE A 15 -6.44 -3.07 1.58
C PHE A 15 -7.29 -1.87 1.15
N SER A 16 -8.10 -1.34 2.07
CA SER A 16 -8.86 -0.09 1.88
C SER A 16 -8.55 0.85 3.02
N GLY A 17 -8.17 2.09 2.72
CA GLY A 17 -7.79 3.07 3.73
C GLY A 17 -7.78 4.49 3.18
N GLN A 18 -7.62 5.44 4.10
CA GLN A 18 -7.56 6.87 3.82
C GLN A 18 -6.37 7.50 4.53
N ALA A 19 -5.66 8.38 3.84
CA ALA A 19 -4.55 9.17 4.38
C ALA A 19 -4.88 10.66 4.25
N THR A 20 -4.59 11.45 5.28
CA THR A 20 -4.55 12.91 5.19
C THR A 20 -3.10 13.36 5.35
N GLY A 21 -2.71 14.39 4.60
CA GLY A 21 -1.32 14.79 4.51
C GLY A 21 -1.11 16.10 3.77
N THR A 22 0.15 16.37 3.46
CA THR A 22 0.59 17.54 2.71
C THR A 22 1.17 17.11 1.37
N GLY A 23 0.86 17.85 0.30
CA GLY A 23 1.36 17.54 -1.03
C GLY A 23 0.87 18.50 -2.10
N THR A 24 1.39 18.31 -3.31
CA THR A 24 0.90 18.97 -4.53
C THR A 24 -0.22 18.14 -5.16
N HIS A 25 -0.79 18.62 -6.27
CA HIS A 25 -1.79 17.84 -7.02
C HIS A 25 -1.18 16.50 -7.43
N LEU A 26 -1.90 15.40 -7.19
CA LEU A 26 -1.50 14.05 -7.59
C LEU A 26 -2.58 13.41 -8.44
N ASN A 27 -2.18 12.88 -9.59
CA ASN A 27 -3.02 11.97 -10.34
C ASN A 27 -2.76 10.52 -9.88
N THR A 28 -3.65 9.97 -9.06
CA THR A 28 -3.55 8.57 -8.59
C THR A 28 -4.46 7.61 -9.37
N SER A 29 -4.96 8.03 -10.55
CA SER A 29 -5.85 7.20 -11.37
C SER A 29 -5.09 5.96 -11.86
N ASN A 30 -5.65 4.76 -11.64
CA ASN A 30 -5.07 3.46 -12.05
C ASN A 30 -3.77 3.04 -11.33
N LEU A 31 -3.61 3.43 -10.07
CA LEU A 31 -2.51 2.94 -9.25
C LEU A 31 -2.73 1.51 -8.77
N TYR A 32 -1.74 0.64 -8.98
CA TYR A 32 -1.71 -0.70 -8.38
C TYR A 32 -0.47 -0.85 -7.50
N LEU A 33 -0.67 -1.32 -6.27
CA LEU A 33 0.40 -1.55 -5.31
C LEU A 33 0.47 -3.03 -4.95
N LEU A 34 1.70 -3.53 -4.80
CA LEU A 34 2.00 -4.89 -4.38
C LEU A 34 2.79 -4.88 -3.08
N GLY A 35 2.53 -5.88 -2.24
CA GLY A 35 3.32 -6.13 -1.05
C GLY A 35 2.97 -7.48 -0.44
N THR A 36 3.77 -7.89 0.55
CA THR A 36 3.57 -9.14 1.29
C THR A 36 3.31 -8.80 2.75
N ALA A 37 2.26 -9.39 3.31
CA ALA A 37 1.94 -9.32 4.73
C ALA A 37 2.14 -10.73 5.35
N PRO A 38 3.06 -10.92 6.32
CA PRO A 38 3.38 -12.25 6.85
C PRO A 38 2.21 -12.98 7.51
N ASP A 39 1.27 -12.23 8.07
CA ASP A 39 0.09 -12.76 8.75
C ASP A 39 -1.17 -12.00 8.33
N ALA A 40 -1.46 -12.02 7.02
CA ALA A 40 -2.61 -11.30 6.48
C ALA A 40 -3.95 -11.73 7.10
N VAL A 41 -4.08 -12.99 7.52
CA VAL A 41 -5.32 -13.56 8.09
C VAL A 41 -5.68 -12.88 9.40
N SER A 42 -4.73 -12.72 10.32
CA SER A 42 -4.98 -12.10 11.62
C SER A 42 -5.25 -10.59 11.54
N LEU A 43 -4.91 -9.98 10.41
CA LEU A 43 -5.07 -8.55 10.15
C LEU A 43 -6.39 -8.20 9.45
N ILE A 44 -7.17 -9.19 9.01
CA ILE A 44 -8.48 -8.95 8.38
C ILE A 44 -9.43 -8.32 9.40
N GLY A 45 -10.10 -7.22 9.02
CA GLY A 45 -11.05 -6.51 9.89
C GLY A 45 -10.41 -5.65 10.98
N VAL A 46 -9.08 -5.69 11.13
CA VAL A 46 -8.34 -4.84 12.08
C VAL A 46 -8.13 -3.45 11.48
N GLN A 47 -8.34 -2.40 12.28
CA GLN A 47 -7.98 -1.04 11.88
C GLN A 47 -6.47 -0.83 12.09
N LEU A 48 -5.75 -0.63 10.99
CA LEU A 48 -4.30 -0.48 10.95
C LEU A 48 -3.93 0.96 10.65
N LYS A 49 -2.80 1.40 11.19
CA LYS A 49 -2.21 2.69 10.81
C LYS A 49 -1.57 2.56 9.45
N LEU A 50 -1.71 3.60 8.64
CA LEU A 50 -0.99 3.72 7.38
C LEU A 50 -0.16 5.00 7.35
N GLN A 51 0.98 4.92 6.68
CA GLN A 51 1.79 6.05 6.26
C GLN A 51 1.99 5.94 4.76
N LEU A 52 1.53 6.96 4.02
CA LEU A 52 1.62 7.03 2.57
C LEU A 52 2.67 8.09 2.21
N SER A 53 3.64 7.68 1.40
CA SER A 53 4.64 8.56 0.79
C SER A 53 4.64 8.38 -0.71
N MET A 54 4.49 9.47 -1.44
CA MET A 54 4.47 9.55 -2.89
C MET A 54 5.46 10.61 -3.34
N SER A 55 6.31 10.25 -4.28
CA SER A 55 7.26 11.13 -4.96
C SER A 55 7.23 10.82 -6.45
N ALA A 56 7.82 11.69 -7.28
CA ALA A 56 8.00 11.42 -8.70
C ALA A 56 8.60 10.02 -8.91
N GLY A 57 7.83 9.12 -9.52
CA GLY A 57 8.26 7.74 -9.78
C GLY A 57 8.24 6.74 -8.62
N SER A 58 7.78 7.09 -7.43
CA SER A 58 7.72 6.14 -6.31
C SER A 58 6.51 6.36 -5.42
N ILE A 59 5.85 5.25 -5.07
CA ILE A 59 4.77 5.24 -4.08
C ILE A 59 5.03 4.12 -3.10
N LYS A 60 5.01 4.45 -1.82
CA LYS A 60 5.20 3.52 -0.71
C LYS A 60 4.10 3.73 0.33
N VAL A 61 3.47 2.63 0.74
CA VAL A 61 2.53 2.59 1.85
C VAL A 61 3.10 1.67 2.92
N TYR A 62 3.31 2.20 4.12
CA TYR A 62 3.66 1.43 5.29
C TYR A 62 2.38 1.17 6.08
N ILE A 63 2.11 -0.08 6.43
CA ILE A 63 0.93 -0.49 7.20
C ILE A 63 1.43 -1.10 8.52
N SER A 64 0.96 -0.57 9.64
CA SER A 64 1.40 -0.98 10.97
C SER A 64 0.25 -1.22 11.95
N ASP A 65 0.49 -2.12 12.88
CA ASP A 65 -0.30 -2.31 14.10
C ASP A 65 0.51 -1.78 15.29
N GLY A 66 0.08 -0.68 15.88
CA GLY A 66 0.88 0.05 16.86
C GLY A 66 2.23 0.50 16.29
N THR A 67 3.32 -0.06 16.81
CA THR A 67 4.70 0.17 16.36
C THR A 67 5.23 -0.93 15.42
N ARG A 68 4.48 -2.02 15.25
CA ARG A 68 4.89 -3.18 14.45
C ARG A 68 4.51 -2.97 12.99
N LEU A 69 5.50 -2.98 12.10
CA LEU A 69 5.29 -2.97 10.65
C LEU A 69 4.73 -4.32 10.21
N GLN A 70 3.59 -4.29 9.49
CA GLN A 70 2.89 -5.48 9.04
C GLN A 70 3.05 -5.71 7.53
N ALA A 71 3.04 -4.63 6.75
CA ALA A 71 3.23 -4.70 5.31
C ALA A 71 3.83 -3.40 4.76
N VAL A 72 4.54 -3.54 3.64
CA VAL A 72 4.94 -2.41 2.80
C VAL A 72 4.37 -2.68 1.41
N LEU A 73 3.54 -1.76 0.93
CA LEU A 73 3.01 -1.79 -0.43
C LEU A 73 3.80 -0.81 -1.30
N VAL A 74 4.23 -1.26 -2.47
CA VAL A 74 5.00 -0.47 -3.43
C VAL A 74 4.38 -0.60 -4.82
N ASN A 75 4.49 0.45 -5.64
CA ASN A 75 4.11 0.36 -7.04
C ASN A 75 5.16 -0.48 -7.79
N PRO A 76 4.81 -1.63 -8.39
CA PRO A 76 5.73 -2.38 -9.23
C PRO A 76 5.98 -1.61 -10.52
N GLN A 77 7.10 -0.87 -10.57
CA GLN A 77 7.63 -0.11 -11.72
C GLN A 77 6.65 0.12 -12.87
N GLN A 78 5.96 1.25 -12.84
CA GLN A 78 5.40 1.84 -14.06
C GLN A 78 6.51 2.66 -14.71
N SER A 79 6.95 2.26 -15.90
CA SER A 79 7.92 3.01 -16.70
C SER A 79 7.24 3.55 -17.96
N PRO A 80 7.17 4.88 -18.15
CA PRO A 80 7.48 5.93 -17.18
C PRO A 80 6.39 6.04 -16.09
N PRO A 81 6.73 6.51 -14.89
CA PRO A 81 5.74 6.76 -13.86
C PRO A 81 4.88 7.97 -14.22
N ASP A 82 3.58 7.77 -14.41
CA ASP A 82 2.61 8.80 -14.80
C ASP A 82 2.02 9.53 -13.59
N PHE A 83 2.87 9.90 -12.64
CA PHE A 83 2.47 10.70 -11.47
C PHE A 83 3.42 11.87 -11.32
N ASP A 84 2.87 13.06 -11.48
CA ASP A 84 3.46 14.32 -11.07
C ASP A 84 3.04 14.62 -9.62
N GLY A 85 3.98 15.13 -8.84
CA GLY A 85 3.72 15.62 -7.49
C GLY A 85 4.28 14.76 -6.35
N GLU A 86 4.13 15.32 -5.16
CA GLU A 86 4.62 14.77 -3.90
C GLU A 86 3.49 14.79 -2.89
N PHE A 87 3.39 13.73 -2.09
CA PHE A 87 2.48 13.70 -0.93
C PHE A 87 3.06 12.84 0.17
N SER A 88 2.93 13.33 1.39
CA SER A 88 3.21 12.58 2.60
C SER A 88 2.04 12.73 3.57
N GLY A 89 1.53 11.61 4.05
CA GLY A 89 0.37 11.60 4.92
C GLY A 89 0.24 10.33 5.74
N SER A 90 -0.68 10.38 6.68
CA SER A 90 -1.00 9.26 7.55
C SER A 90 -2.50 9.10 7.70
N GLY A 91 -2.91 7.91 8.12
CA GLY A 91 -4.31 7.65 8.43
C GLY A 91 -4.52 6.21 8.83
N VAL A 92 -5.66 5.65 8.41
CA VAL A 92 -6.07 4.30 8.80
C VAL A 92 -6.67 3.53 7.64
N GLY A 93 -6.57 2.21 7.72
CA GLY A 93 -7.19 1.30 6.77
C GLY A 93 -7.31 -0.11 7.31
N THR A 94 -7.91 -0.99 6.53
CA THR A 94 -8.22 -2.36 6.93
C THR A 94 -8.02 -3.32 5.76
N PHE A 95 -7.54 -4.52 6.06
CA PHE A 95 -7.56 -5.62 5.10
C PHE A 95 -8.91 -6.31 5.10
N THR A 96 -9.41 -6.62 3.90
CA THR A 96 -10.56 -7.50 3.67
C THR A 96 -10.14 -8.66 2.81
N GLN A 97 -10.78 -9.82 2.96
CA GLN A 97 -10.61 -10.91 2.01
C GLN A 97 -11.07 -10.44 0.62
N ALA A 98 -10.26 -10.72 -0.41
CA ALA A 98 -10.51 -10.27 -1.79
C ALA A 98 -11.35 -11.26 -2.60
#